data_AF-A0AA37MCA4-F1
#
_entry.id   AF-A0AA37MCA4-F1
#
_cell.length_a   1.000
_cell.length_b   1.000
_cell.length_c   1.000
_cell.angle_alpha   90.00
_cell.angle_beta   90.00
_cell.angle_gamma   90.00
#
_symmetry.space_group_name_H-M   'P 1'
#
loop_
_entity.id
_entity.type
_entity.pdbx_description
1 polymer ?
#
loop_
_entity_poly.entity_id
_entity_poly.type
_entity_poly.pdbx_seq_one_letter_code
_entity_poly.pdbx_strand_id
1 'polypeptide(L)'
;MDFVEALADSDGTWGLRAAGKALHQPPNKFVAWLRERGDLYDLNGGPVAKEALVKRGLLTVAWEMHGGKPRPTTKVTGKGVVHYARALGVRPPGRPHRASCRASAPRTPNR
;
A
#
# COMPACT_ATOMS: atom_id res chain seq x y z
N MET A 1 15.07 -8.07 -13.98
CA MET A 1 13.99 -7.16 -13.54
C MET A 1 14.21 -6.81 -12.10
N ASP A 2 14.42 -5.53 -11.84
CA ASP A 2 14.48 -5.01 -10.48
C ASP A 2 13.13 -5.21 -9.81
N PHE A 3 13.15 -5.62 -8.53
CA PHE A 3 11.91 -5.86 -7.78
C PHE A 3 11.00 -4.62 -7.75
N VAL A 4 11.58 -3.41 -7.82
CA VAL A 4 10.84 -2.14 -7.87
C VAL A 4 10.05 -1.99 -9.17
N GLU A 5 10.60 -2.45 -10.29
CA GLU A 5 9.89 -2.45 -11.58
C GLU A 5 8.75 -3.46 -11.56
N ALA A 6 9.03 -4.70 -11.12
CA ALA A 6 8.00 -5.73 -10.97
C ALA A 6 6.89 -5.33 -9.98
N LEU A 7 7.22 -4.56 -8.94
CA LEU A 7 6.24 -4.00 -8.01
C LEU A 7 5.41 -2.90 -8.68
N ALA A 8 6.04 -2.03 -9.48
CA ALA A 8 5.35 -0.97 -10.20
C ALA A 8 4.35 -1.51 -11.23
N ASP A 9 4.70 -2.63 -11.88
CA ASP A 9 3.89 -3.32 -12.88
C ASP A 9 2.88 -4.30 -12.28
N SER A 10 2.85 -4.47 -10.95
CA SER A 10 1.91 -5.36 -10.29
C SER A 10 0.50 -4.75 -10.21
N ASP A 11 -0.52 -5.52 -10.58
CA ASP A 11 -1.95 -5.17 -10.38
C ASP A 11 -2.40 -5.15 -8.91
N GLY A 12 -1.49 -5.48 -7.98
CA GLY A 12 -1.76 -5.42 -6.55
C GLY A 12 -2.12 -4.00 -6.09
N THR A 13 -3.21 -3.89 -5.34
CA THR A 13 -3.59 -2.65 -4.67
C THR A 13 -3.54 -2.81 -3.16
N TRP A 14 -3.12 -1.75 -2.45
CA TRP A 14 -3.05 -1.71 -0.99
C TRP A 14 -4.00 -0.65 -0.45
N GLY A 15 -4.70 -0.96 0.63
CA GLY A 15 -5.38 0.09 1.40
C GLY A 15 -4.37 1.13 1.91
N LEU A 16 -4.79 2.39 2.04
CA LEU A 16 -3.89 3.51 2.42
C LEU A 16 -3.04 3.21 3.66
N ARG A 17 -3.64 2.58 4.68
CA ARG A 17 -2.93 2.20 5.92
C ARG A 17 -1.87 1.13 5.70
N ALA A 18 -2.16 0.15 4.85
CA ALA A 18 -1.22 -0.91 4.49
C ALA A 18 -0.06 -0.36 3.66
N ALA A 19 -0.35 0.54 2.72
CA ALA A 19 0.68 1.26 1.96
C ALA A 19 1.58 2.10 2.88
N GLY A 20 1.01 2.82 3.84
CA GLY A 20 1.79 3.56 4.84
C GLY A 20 2.76 2.66 5.62
N LYS A 21 2.28 1.50 6.10
CA LYS A 21 3.12 0.51 6.77
C LYS A 21 4.25 -0.01 5.87
N ALA A 22 3.95 -0.28 4.60
CA ALA A 22 4.94 -0.73 3.62
C ALA A 22 6.00 0.34 3.31
N LEU A 23 5.65 1.61 3.47
CA LEU A 23 6.54 2.77 3.34
C LEU A 23 7.20 3.19 4.66
N HIS A 24 7.16 2.35 5.69
CA HIS A 24 7.72 2.61 7.02
C HIS A 24 7.13 3.86 7.69
N GLN A 25 5.94 4.28 7.27
CA GLN A 25 5.20 5.39 7.87
C GLN A 25 4.15 4.85 8.85
N PRO A 26 3.91 5.55 9.97
CA PRO A 26 2.73 5.29 10.77
C PRO A 26 1.47 5.40 9.89
N PRO A 27 0.53 4.43 9.94
CA PRO A 27 -0.58 4.36 8.99
C PRO A 27 -1.41 5.64 8.88
N ASN A 28 -1.63 6.32 10.01
CA ASN A 28 -2.39 7.56 10.05
C ASN A 28 -1.58 8.77 9.54
N LYS A 29 -0.25 8.76 9.72
CA LYS A 29 0.63 9.83 9.23
C LYS A 29 0.72 9.84 7.71
N PHE A 30 0.78 8.66 7.08
CA PHE A 30 0.79 8.58 5.62
C PHE A 30 -0.49 9.17 5.00
N VAL A 31 -1.65 8.86 5.58
CA VAL A 31 -2.93 9.43 5.12
C VAL A 31 -2.99 10.94 5.33
N ALA A 32 -2.54 11.43 6.50
CA ALA A 32 -2.47 12.86 6.77
C ALA A 32 -1.55 13.58 5.78
N TRP A 33 -0.36 13.02 5.51
CA TRP A 33 0.59 13.56 4.56
C TRP A 33 0.04 13.64 3.12
N LEU A 34 -0.72 12.63 2.68
CA LEU A 34 -1.39 12.66 1.38
C LEU A 34 -2.48 13.76 1.32
N ARG A 35 -3.19 14.01 2.42
CA ARG A 35 -4.19 15.09 2.51
C ARG A 35 -3.52 16.47 2.48
N GLU A 36 -2.44 16.65 3.23
CA GLU A 36 -1.66 17.90 3.26
C GLU A 36 -1.09 18.27 1.88
N ARG A 37 -0.71 17.27 1.08
CA ARG A 37 -0.27 17.45 -0.30
C ARG A 37 -1.39 17.76 -1.29
N GLY A 38 -2.65 17.60 -0.88
CA GLY A 38 -3.81 17.68 -1.77
C GLY A 38 -3.95 16.48 -2.72
N ASP A 39 -3.32 15.34 -2.39
CA ASP A 39 -3.44 14.10 -3.14
C ASP A 39 -4.75 13.36 -2.80
N LEU A 40 -5.26 13.57 -1.58
CA LEU A 40 -6.56 13.08 -1.09
C LEU A 40 -7.46 14.22 -0.65
N TYR A 41 -8.76 14.07 -0.89
CA TYR A 41 -9.81 14.91 -0.32
C TYR A 41 -10.93 14.04 0.27
N ASP A 42 -11.75 14.59 1.17
CA ASP A 42 -12.85 13.86 1.78
C ASP A 42 -14.16 14.05 0.98
N LEU A 43 -14.82 12.94 0.65
CA LEU A 43 -16.13 12.94 0.01
C LEU A 43 -16.98 11.80 0.60
N ASN A 44 -18.25 12.08 0.93
CA ASN A 44 -19.19 11.09 1.48
C ASN A 44 -18.63 10.28 2.67
N GLY A 45 -17.80 10.92 3.51
CA GLY A 45 -17.22 10.31 4.70
C GLY A 45 -16.11 9.29 4.42
N GLY A 46 -15.45 9.37 3.26
CA GLY A 46 -14.29 8.57 2.89
C GLY A 46 -13.25 9.37 2.09
N PRO A 47 -11.97 8.94 2.09
CA PRO A 47 -10.91 9.60 1.34
C PRO A 47 -11.00 9.23 -0.15
N VAL A 48 -10.97 10.24 -1.00
CA VAL A 48 -10.98 10.13 -2.46
C VAL A 48 -9.67 10.68 -3.03
N ALA A 49 -9.06 9.91 -3.94
CA ALA A 49 -7.89 10.34 -4.68
C ALA A 49 -8.22 11.42 -5.71
N LYS A 50 -7.32 12.39 -5.86
CA LYS A 50 -7.37 13.36 -6.95
C LYS A 50 -7.38 12.65 -8.31
N GLU A 51 -8.27 13.07 -9.21
CA GLU A 51 -8.47 12.44 -10.52
C GLU A 51 -7.18 12.30 -11.33
N ALA A 52 -6.29 13.29 -11.28
CA ALA A 52 -4.99 13.25 -11.95
C ALA A 52 -4.09 12.08 -11.48
N LEU A 53 -4.14 11.71 -10.19
CA LEU A 53 -3.37 10.59 -9.65
C LEU A 53 -3.98 9.25 -10.04
N VAL A 54 -5.32 9.21 -10.16
CA VAL A 54 -6.05 8.05 -10.66
C VAL A 54 -5.73 7.81 -12.14
N LYS A 55 -5.79 8.85 -12.98
CA LYS A 55 -5.41 8.79 -14.40
C LYS A 55 -3.96 8.36 -14.62
N ARG A 56 -3.06 8.72 -13.69
CA ARG A 56 -1.64 8.29 -13.73
C ARG A 56 -1.42 6.85 -13.26
N GLY A 57 -2.46 6.19 -12.73
CA GLY A 57 -2.41 4.83 -12.20
C GLY A 57 -1.67 4.71 -10.86
N LEU A 58 -1.60 5.79 -10.07
CA LEU A 58 -0.93 5.78 -8.76
C LEU A 58 -1.88 5.40 -7.62
N LEU A 59 -3.14 5.81 -7.76
CA LEU A 59 -4.22 5.55 -6.82
C LEU A 59 -5.41 4.99 -7.56
N THR A 60 -6.23 4.20 -6.88
CA THR A 60 -7.52 3.72 -7.40
C THR A 60 -8.60 4.09 -6.40
N VAL A 61 -9.79 4.40 -6.87
CA VAL A 61 -10.95 4.68 -6.02
C VAL A 61 -12.03 3.66 -6.35
N ALA A 62 -12.46 2.91 -5.35
CA ALA A 62 -13.57 1.97 -5.45
C ALA A 62 -14.69 2.42 -4.52
N TRP A 63 -15.94 2.17 -4.89
CA TRP A 63 -17.07 2.36 -3.99
C TRP A 63 -17.33 1.05 -3.25
N GLU A 64 -17.12 1.06 -1.94
CA GLU A 64 -17.32 -0.10 -1.08
C GLU A 64 -18.48 0.16 -0.11
N MET A 65 -19.28 -0.87 0.16
CA MET A 65 -20.41 -0.77 1.08
C MET A 65 -19.92 -0.83 2.53
N HIS A 66 -20.08 0.26 3.27
CA HIS A 66 -19.74 0.34 4.70
C HIS A 66 -20.97 0.71 5.51
N GLY A 67 -21.48 -0.24 6.31
CA GLY A 67 -22.64 -0.03 7.18
C GLY A 67 -23.91 0.32 6.40
N GLY A 68 -24.14 -0.35 5.26
CA GLY A 68 -25.31 -0.12 4.41
C GLY A 68 -25.25 1.15 3.55
N LYS A 69 -24.16 1.92 3.59
CA LYS A 69 -23.96 3.12 2.76
C LYS A 69 -22.73 2.94 1.86
N PRO A 70 -22.81 3.30 0.57
CA PRO A 70 -21.65 3.29 -0.30
C PRO A 70 -20.69 4.40 0.13
N ARG A 71 -19.44 4.03 0.39
CA ARG A 71 -18.36 4.97 0.70
C ARG A 71 -17.22 4.80 -0.29
N PRO A 72 -16.56 5.90 -0.70
CA PRO A 72 -15.39 5.77 -1.52
C PRO A 72 -14.20 5.29 -0.68
N THR A 73 -13.56 4.22 -1.14
CA THR A 73 -12.32 3.68 -0.60
C THR A 73 -11.21 3.88 -1.63
N THR A 74 -10.21 4.67 -1.25
CA THR A 74 -8.98 4.83 -2.03
C THR A 74 -7.97 3.73 -1.70
N LYS A 75 -7.36 3.14 -2.74
CA LYS A 75 -6.24 2.20 -2.65
C LYS A 75 -5.04 2.72 -3.42
N VAL A 76 -3.85 2.28 -3.04
CA VAL A 76 -2.56 2.63 -3.66
C VAL A 76 -2.11 1.47 -4.54
N THR A 77 -1.69 1.75 -5.77
CA THR A 77 -1.15 0.73 -6.68
C THR A 77 0.33 0.45 -6.41
N GLY A 78 0.86 -0.62 -7.01
CA GLY A 78 2.29 -0.87 -7.17
C GLY A 78 3.10 0.39 -7.50
N LYS A 79 2.72 1.02 -8.61
CA LYS A 79 3.30 2.27 -9.11
C LYS A 79 3.17 3.42 -8.11
N GLY A 80 2.04 3.52 -7.42
CA GLY A 80 1.81 4.50 -6.35
C GLY A 80 2.81 4.33 -5.20
N VAL A 81 3.00 3.11 -4.70
CA VAL A 81 3.96 2.83 -3.62
C VAL A 81 5.37 3.20 -4.03
N VAL A 82 5.81 2.87 -5.24
CA VAL A 82 7.14 3.26 -5.73
C VAL A 82 7.26 4.79 -5.83
N HIS A 83 6.22 5.47 -6.31
CA HIS A 83 6.19 6.93 -6.41
C HIS A 83 6.32 7.60 -5.04
N TYR A 84 5.53 7.15 -4.06
CA TYR A 84 5.56 7.71 -2.71
C TYR A 84 6.82 7.33 -1.94
N ALA A 85 7.39 6.14 -2.18
CA ALA A 85 8.68 5.75 -1.62
C ALA A 85 9.79 6.74 -2.00
N ARG A 86 9.85 7.10 -3.30
CA ARG A 86 10.80 8.10 -3.82
C ARG A 86 10.56 9.47 -3.20
N ALA A 87 9.30 9.91 -3.10
CA ALA A 87 8.94 11.20 -2.52
C ALA A 87 9.31 11.32 -1.03
N LEU A 88 9.22 10.21 -0.28
CA LEU A 88 9.55 10.13 1.14
C LEU A 88 11.03 9.80 1.41
N GLY A 89 11.83 9.53 0.37
CA GLY A 89 13.22 9.09 0.53
C GLY A 89 13.37 7.71 1.18
N VAL A 90 12.32 6.90 1.19
CA VAL A 90 12.31 5.56 1.78
C VAL A 90 12.50 4.49 0.72
N ARG A 91 13.08 3.34 1.10
CA ARG A 91 13.19 2.20 0.20
C ARG A 91 11.79 1.57 0.02
N PRO A 92 11.32 1.34 -1.22
CA PRO A 92 10.07 0.61 -1.43
C PRO A 92 10.17 -0.78 -0.77
N PRO A 93 9.04 -1.36 -0.32
CA PRO A 93 9.01 -2.60 0.45
C PRO A 93 9.66 -3.72 -0.37
N GLY A 94 10.90 -4.09 -0.05
CA GLY A 94 11.62 -5.16 -0.76
C GLY A 94 10.91 -6.51 -0.62
N ARG A 95 11.26 -7.49 -1.49
CA ARG A 95 10.83 -8.89 -1.28
C ARG A 95 11.01 -9.23 0.20
N PRO A 96 10.07 -9.94 0.86
CA PRO A 96 10.41 -10.55 2.13
C PRO A 96 11.67 -11.36 1.84
N HIS A 97 12.79 -10.99 2.45
CA HIS A 97 13.97 -11.83 2.46
C HIS A 97 13.43 -13.15 2.97
N ARG A 98 13.37 -14.17 2.10
CA ARG A 98 12.85 -15.50 2.39
C ARG A 98 13.34 -15.82 3.80
N ALA A 99 12.42 -15.79 4.77
CA ALA A 99 12.77 -16.12 6.15
C ALA A 99 13.37 -17.52 6.03
N SER A 100 14.67 -17.61 6.29
CA SER A 100 15.42 -18.85 6.11
C SER A 100 14.62 -19.93 6.78
N CYS A 101 14.20 -20.93 5.99
CA CYS A 101 13.46 -22.07 6.48
C CYS A 101 14.36 -22.75 7.51
N ARG A 102 14.19 -22.43 8.79
CA ARG A 102 14.78 -23.22 9.86
C ARG A 102 13.90 -24.45 9.98
N ALA A 103 14.16 -25.42 9.10
CA ALA A 103 13.69 -26.78 9.24
C ALA A 103 14.10 -27.24 10.63
N SER A 104 13.14 -27.26 11.55
CA SER A 104 13.34 -27.91 12.83
C SER A 104 13.32 -29.40 12.52
N ALA A 105 14.50 -30.03 12.60
CA ALA A 105 14.66 -31.46 12.43
C ALA A 105 13.67 -32.23 13.32
N PRO A 106 13.11 -33.36 12.85
CA PRO A 106 12.29 -34.21 13.71
C PRO A 106 13.17 -34.74 14.84
N ARG A 107 12.77 -34.47 16.10
CA ARG A 107 13.35 -35.18 17.26
C ARG A 107 12.90 -36.63 17.15
N THR A 108 13.87 -37.54 17.06
CA THR A 108 13.68 -38.97 17.22
C THR A 108 13.00 -39.28 18.57
N PRO A 109 12.09 -40.25 18.65
CA PRO A 109 11.58 -40.73 19.92
C PRO A 109 12.66 -41.62 20.54
N ASN A 110 13.09 -41.32 21.77
CA ASN A 110 13.92 -42.26 22.52
C ASN A 110 13.03 -43.11 23.43
N ARG A 111 13.25 -44.40 23.21
CA ARG A 111 12.81 -45.64 23.86
C ARG A 111 12.57 -45.59 25.37
#